data_AF-A0A7S4A6F5-F1
#
_entry.id   AF-A0A7S4A6F5-F1
#
_cell.length_a   1.000
_cell.length_b   1.000
_cell.length_c   1.000
_cell.angle_alpha   90.00
_cell.angle_beta   90.00
_cell.angle_gamma   90.00
#
_symmetry.space_group_name_H-M   'P 1'
#
loop_
_entity.id
_entity.type
_entity.pdbx_description
1 polymer ?
#
loop_
_entity_poly.entity_id
_entity_poly.type
_entity_poly.pdbx_seq_one_letter_code
_entity_poly.pdbx_strand_id
1 'polypeptide(L)'
;AAEARRLAALALSMRRAPRKRDAERPRQYVPRNPYATPAAFPTQPAAVFDGAAVFARLGTDTLFFVFYYQQGTYQQYLAARELKKQSWRYHKKYMTWFQRHEEPKATTDAFEQGTYVYFDYETGWCQRIKSDFTFEYAYLEDELV
;
A
#
# COMPACT_ATOMS: atom_id res chain seq x y z
N ALA A 1 35.34 -43.20 -1.69
CA ALA A 1 34.49 -42.96 -2.88
C ALA A 1 33.23 -42.14 -2.56
N ALA A 2 32.41 -42.55 -1.58
CA ALA A 2 31.18 -41.83 -1.22
C ALA A 2 31.40 -40.41 -0.68
N GLU A 3 32.43 -40.21 0.14
CA GLU A 3 32.75 -38.90 0.73
C GLU A 3 33.20 -37.86 -0.31
N ALA A 4 34.08 -38.24 -1.23
CA ALA A 4 34.50 -37.38 -2.35
C ALA A 4 33.31 -36.97 -3.23
N ARG A 5 32.37 -37.89 -3.48
CA ARG A 5 31.14 -37.60 -4.22
C ARG A 5 30.23 -36.61 -3.48
N ARG A 6 30.14 -36.72 -2.14
CA ARG A 6 29.39 -35.78 -1.29
C ARG A 6 30.01 -34.38 -1.31
N LEU A 7 31.34 -34.29 -1.22
CA LEU A 7 32.07 -33.01 -1.28
C LEU A 7 31.91 -32.33 -2.64
N ALA A 8 31.99 -33.09 -3.73
CA ALA A 8 31.76 -32.56 -5.08
C ALA A 8 30.32 -32.03 -5.26
N ALA A 9 29.32 -32.73 -4.72
CA ALA A 9 27.93 -32.28 -4.74
C ALA A 9 27.72 -30.99 -3.91
N LEU A 10 28.33 -30.90 -2.73
CA LEU A 10 28.28 -29.70 -1.90
C LEU A 10 28.93 -28.49 -2.60
N ALA A 11 30.12 -28.67 -3.19
CA ALA A 11 30.80 -27.61 -3.94
C ALA A 11 29.96 -27.13 -5.13
N LEU A 12 29.29 -28.03 -5.85
CA LEU A 12 28.37 -27.68 -6.93
C LEU A 12 27.16 -26.90 -6.41
N SER A 13 26.57 -27.34 -5.29
CA SER A 13 25.44 -26.67 -4.64
C SER A 13 25.81 -25.26 -4.19
N MET A 14 26.96 -25.07 -3.54
CA MET A 14 27.44 -23.76 -3.11
C MET A 14 27.65 -22.80 -4.30
N ARG A 15 28.18 -23.30 -5.43
CA ARG A 15 28.36 -22.51 -6.66
C ARG A 15 27.04 -22.14 -7.34
N ARG A 16 25.97 -22.89 -7.08
CA ARG A 16 24.61 -22.69 -7.63
C ARG A 16 23.60 -22.38 -6.54
N ALA A 17 24.05 -21.75 -5.45
CA ALA A 17 23.17 -21.42 -4.34
C ALA A 17 22.00 -20.55 -4.83
N PRO A 18 20.75 -20.82 -4.40
CA PRO A 18 19.61 -19.99 -4.74
C PRO A 18 19.87 -18.54 -4.35
N ARG A 19 19.60 -17.63 -5.28
CA ARG A 19 19.62 -16.18 -5.06
C ARG A 19 18.29 -15.75 -4.48
N LYS A 20 18.24 -14.54 -3.89
CA LYS A 20 16.98 -13.95 -3.39
C LYS A 20 15.85 -13.98 -4.42
N ARG A 21 16.18 -13.67 -5.68
CA ARG A 21 15.24 -13.70 -6.80
C ARG A 21 14.60 -15.07 -7.05
N ASP A 22 15.28 -16.16 -6.69
CA ASP A 22 14.80 -17.52 -6.93
C ASP A 22 13.69 -17.90 -5.93
N ALA A 23 13.61 -17.18 -4.80
CA ALA A 23 12.53 -17.28 -3.83
C ALA A 23 11.36 -16.33 -4.15
N GLU A 24 11.57 -15.35 -5.01
CA GLU A 24 10.55 -14.38 -5.40
C GLU A 24 9.75 -14.90 -6.59
N ARG A 25 8.45 -14.58 -6.64
CA ARG A 25 7.66 -14.83 -7.85
C ARG A 25 8.24 -13.98 -8.99
N PRO A 26 8.46 -14.54 -10.20
CA PRO A 26 8.90 -13.78 -11.36
C PRO A 26 7.98 -12.59 -11.60
N ARG A 27 8.50 -11.37 -11.45
CA ARG A 27 7.76 -10.13 -11.71
C ARG A 27 7.88 -9.75 -13.18
N GLN A 28 7.31 -10.56 -14.06
CA GLN A 28 7.14 -10.14 -15.45
C GLN A 28 5.98 -9.17 -15.51
N TYR A 29 6.25 -7.91 -15.86
CA TYR A 29 5.18 -6.94 -16.11
C TYR A 29 4.36 -7.40 -17.32
N VAL A 30 3.07 -7.61 -17.10
CA VAL A 30 2.10 -7.89 -18.16
C VAL A 30 1.06 -6.77 -18.09
N PRO A 31 1.01 -5.87 -19.09
CA PRO A 31 0.00 -4.83 -19.13
C PRO A 31 -1.40 -5.42 -19.08
N ARG A 32 -2.29 -4.87 -18.25
CA ARG A 32 -3.71 -5.26 -18.23
C ARG A 32 -4.41 -4.99 -19.57
N ASN A 33 -4.02 -3.90 -20.25
CA ASN A 33 -4.51 -3.52 -21.56
C ASN A 33 -3.32 -3.20 -22.49
N PRO A 34 -2.80 -4.18 -23.24
CA PRO A 34 -1.70 -3.96 -24.18
C PRO A 34 -2.10 -2.96 -25.27
N TYR A 35 -1.24 -1.98 -25.53
CA TYR A 35 -1.43 -1.00 -26.60
C TYR A 35 -0.08 -0.70 -27.27
N ALA A 36 -0.11 -0.31 -28.55
CA ALA A 36 1.08 0.07 -29.29
C ALA A 36 1.59 1.46 -28.82
N THR A 37 2.48 1.45 -27.84
CA THR A 37 3.14 2.67 -27.34
C THR A 37 4.39 2.99 -28.17
N PRO A 38 4.69 4.26 -28.48
CA PRO A 38 5.94 4.64 -29.14
C PRO A 38 7.17 4.17 -28.36
N ALA A 39 8.25 3.81 -29.06
CA ALA A 39 9.47 3.26 -28.45
C ALA A 39 10.19 4.20 -27.45
N ALA A 40 9.88 5.50 -27.50
CA ALA A 40 10.41 6.49 -26.57
C ALA A 40 9.77 6.43 -25.17
N PHE A 41 8.61 5.78 -25.03
CA PHE A 41 7.94 5.65 -23.73
C PHE A 41 8.43 4.41 -22.95
N PRO A 42 8.42 4.46 -21.62
CA PRO A 42 8.76 3.29 -20.80
C PRO A 42 7.82 2.11 -21.06
N THR A 43 8.38 0.92 -21.24
CA THR A 43 7.63 -0.33 -21.45
C THR A 43 7.42 -1.13 -20.17
N GLN A 44 8.12 -0.78 -19.09
CA GLN A 44 8.01 -1.40 -17.77
C GLN A 44 7.97 -0.33 -16.66
N PRO A 45 7.26 -0.58 -15.55
CA PRO A 45 7.29 0.29 -14.38
C PRO A 45 8.71 0.43 -13.80
N ALA A 46 9.03 1.62 -13.28
CA ALA A 46 10.32 1.84 -12.63
C ALA A 46 10.40 1.09 -11.28
N ALA A 47 11.54 0.42 -11.02
CA ALA A 47 11.75 -0.37 -9.81
C ALA A 47 11.66 0.45 -8.50
N VAL A 48 11.77 1.78 -8.57
CA VAL A 48 11.59 2.67 -7.41
C VAL A 48 10.22 2.53 -6.76
N PHE A 49 9.19 2.12 -7.53
CA PHE A 49 7.83 1.91 -7.04
C PHE A 49 7.63 0.61 -6.26
N ASP A 50 8.66 -0.25 -6.18
CA ASP A 50 8.67 -1.42 -5.29
C ASP A 50 9.13 -1.04 -3.87
N GLY A 51 9.71 0.14 -3.68
CA GLY A 51 10.27 0.61 -2.43
C GLY A 51 9.33 1.52 -1.65
N ALA A 52 9.41 1.45 -0.32
CA ALA A 52 8.66 2.32 0.58
C ALA A 52 8.99 3.82 0.44
N ALA A 53 10.24 4.14 0.10
CA ALA A 53 10.77 5.51 0.17
C ALA A 53 10.08 6.47 -0.80
N VAL A 54 9.60 5.97 -1.95
CA VAL A 54 8.91 6.84 -2.93
C VAL A 54 7.53 7.26 -2.44
N PHE A 55 6.84 6.42 -1.67
CA PHE A 55 5.48 6.69 -1.19
C PHE A 55 5.43 7.90 -0.24
N ALA A 56 6.48 8.10 0.56
CA ALA A 56 6.61 9.29 1.41
C ALA A 56 6.72 10.61 0.64
N ARG A 57 7.00 10.55 -0.67
CA ARG A 57 7.09 11.72 -1.55
C ARG A 57 5.83 11.91 -2.40
N LEU A 58 4.88 10.98 -2.34
CA LEU A 58 3.63 11.07 -3.09
C LEU A 58 2.63 11.96 -2.34
N GLY A 59 1.83 12.70 -3.09
CA GLY A 59 0.69 13.42 -2.53
C GLY A 59 -0.43 12.47 -2.09
N THR A 60 -1.29 12.91 -1.18
CA THR A 60 -2.43 12.13 -0.67
C THR A 60 -3.33 11.63 -1.78
N ASP A 61 -3.60 12.44 -2.81
CA ASP A 61 -4.38 12.04 -3.99
C ASP A 61 -3.82 10.77 -4.66
N THR A 62 -2.50 10.73 -4.90
CA THR A 62 -1.85 9.55 -5.49
C THR A 62 -1.86 8.37 -4.53
N LEU A 63 -1.70 8.60 -3.22
CA LEU A 63 -1.81 7.53 -2.22
C LEU A 63 -3.21 6.91 -2.20
N PHE A 64 -4.27 7.72 -2.27
CA PHE A 64 -5.64 7.24 -2.42
C PHE A 64 -5.84 6.49 -3.73
N PHE A 65 -5.31 7.00 -4.84
CA PHE A 65 -5.34 6.30 -6.12
C PHE A 65 -4.77 4.89 -6.02
N VAL A 66 -3.56 4.76 -5.46
CA VAL A 66 -2.94 3.45 -5.27
C VAL A 66 -3.78 2.58 -4.34
N PHE A 67 -4.31 3.14 -3.25
CA PHE A 67 -5.11 2.38 -2.28
C PHE A 67 -6.38 1.78 -2.90
N TYR A 68 -7.14 2.55 -3.69
CA TYR A 68 -8.41 2.10 -4.25
C TYR A 68 -8.27 1.30 -5.55
N TYR A 69 -7.25 1.57 -6.37
CA TYR A 69 -7.11 0.95 -7.70
C TYR A 69 -6.04 -0.15 -7.81
N GLN A 70 -5.17 -0.32 -6.81
CA GLN A 70 -4.16 -1.40 -6.75
C GLN A 70 -4.45 -2.38 -5.61
N GLN A 71 -5.71 -2.76 -5.43
CA GLN A 71 -6.14 -3.64 -4.35
C GLN A 71 -5.42 -5.01 -4.37
N GLY A 72 -5.06 -5.50 -3.18
CA GLY A 72 -4.36 -6.77 -3.01
C GLY A 72 -2.88 -6.75 -3.37
N THR A 73 -2.31 -5.57 -3.66
CA THR A 73 -0.89 -5.42 -3.99
C THR A 73 -0.07 -4.91 -2.80
N TYR A 74 1.24 -5.15 -2.85
CA TYR A 74 2.16 -4.56 -1.87
C TYR A 74 2.13 -3.02 -1.92
N GLN A 75 1.86 -2.44 -3.08
CA GLN A 75 1.75 -0.99 -3.26
C GLN A 75 0.54 -0.41 -2.51
N GLN A 76 -0.60 -1.12 -2.45
CA GLN A 76 -1.73 -0.71 -1.61
C GLN A 76 -1.33 -0.66 -0.14
N TYR A 77 -0.60 -1.66 0.36
CA TYR A 77 -0.07 -1.66 1.73
C TYR A 77 0.88 -0.48 1.97
N LEU A 78 1.80 -0.21 1.04
CA LEU A 78 2.72 0.93 1.15
C LEU A 78 1.98 2.27 1.20
N ALA A 79 0.93 2.44 0.38
CA ALA A 79 0.10 3.63 0.38
C ALA A 79 -0.70 3.78 1.68
N ALA A 80 -1.34 2.71 2.15
CA ALA A 80 -2.08 2.69 3.41
C ALA A 80 -1.19 3.05 4.60
N ARG A 81 0.02 2.47 4.64
CA ARG A 81 1.01 2.76 5.70
C ARG A 81 1.42 4.23 5.69
N GLU A 82 1.60 4.83 4.51
CA GLU A 82 1.95 6.23 4.41
C GLU A 82 0.79 7.16 4.79
N LEU A 83 -0.44 6.83 4.39
CA LEU A 83 -1.66 7.52 4.85
C LEU A 83 -1.79 7.48 6.38
N LYS A 84 -1.57 6.32 7.01
CA LYS A 84 -1.58 6.18 8.48
C LYS A 84 -0.54 7.09 9.16
N LYS A 85 0.68 7.21 8.61
CA LYS A 85 1.71 8.15 9.09
C LYS A 85 1.30 9.61 8.95
N GLN A 86 0.55 9.94 7.91
CA GLN A 86 -0.04 11.27 7.69
C GLN A 86 -1.34 11.47 8.49
N SER A 87 -1.55 10.69 9.56
CA SER A 87 -2.70 10.77 10.46
C SER A 87 -4.07 10.50 9.82
N TRP A 88 -4.10 9.82 8.66
CA TRP A 88 -5.34 9.28 8.13
C TRP A 88 -5.70 7.97 8.83
N ARG A 89 -7.00 7.72 9.02
CA ARG A 89 -7.55 6.52 9.64
C ARG A 89 -8.62 5.94 8.74
N TYR A 90 -8.51 4.65 8.45
CA TYR A 90 -9.46 3.96 7.58
C TYR A 90 -10.68 3.48 8.37
N HIS A 91 -11.87 3.77 7.86
CA HIS A 91 -13.14 3.41 8.48
C HIS A 91 -13.79 2.26 7.72
N LYS A 92 -13.74 1.04 8.28
CA LYS A 92 -14.12 -0.22 7.59
C LYS A 92 -15.56 -0.23 7.05
N LYS A 93 -16.50 0.42 7.75
CA LYS A 93 -17.92 0.49 7.33
C LYS A 93 -18.17 1.44 6.17
N TYR A 94 -17.42 2.54 6.08
CA TYR A 94 -17.57 3.51 5.01
C TYR A 94 -16.52 3.34 3.91
N MET A 95 -15.61 2.40 4.12
CA MET A 95 -14.51 2.06 3.23
C MET A 95 -13.69 3.28 2.78
N THR A 96 -13.59 4.30 3.65
CA THR A 96 -12.84 5.53 3.35
C THR A 96 -11.96 5.99 4.51
N TRP A 97 -11.06 6.90 4.18
CA TRP A 97 -10.08 7.49 5.08
C TRP A 97 -10.58 8.80 5.65
N PHE A 98 -10.37 8.98 6.95
CA PHE A 98 -10.69 10.17 7.71
C PHE A 98 -9.43 10.75 8.36
N GLN A 99 -9.39 12.07 8.50
CA GLN A 99 -8.39 12.81 9.25
C GLN A 99 -9.12 13.85 10.10
N ARG A 100 -8.68 14.06 11.34
CA ARG A 100 -9.24 15.10 12.21
C ARG A 100 -9.01 16.48 11.56
N HIS A 101 -10.06 17.27 11.39
CA HIS A 101 -9.95 18.66 10.93
C HIS A 101 -9.60 19.60 12.09
N GLU A 102 -10.13 19.28 13.27
CA GLU A 102 -9.89 19.96 14.54
C GLU A 102 -9.93 18.93 15.68
N GLU A 103 -9.68 19.36 16.92
CA GLU A 103 -9.77 18.49 18.08
C GLU A 103 -11.22 17.98 18.28
N PRO A 104 -11.44 16.67 18.51
CA PRO A 104 -12.79 16.14 18.68
C PRO A 104 -13.48 16.75 19.90
N LYS A 105 -14.78 17.04 19.75
CA LYS A 105 -15.62 17.61 20.81
C LYS A 105 -15.85 16.63 21.96
N ALA A 106 -15.89 15.33 21.66
CA ALA A 106 -16.04 14.27 22.63
C ALA A 106 -15.18 13.07 22.23
N THR A 107 -14.50 12.47 23.21
CA THR A 107 -13.74 11.24 23.04
C THR A 107 -14.11 10.30 24.20
N THR A 108 -14.44 9.06 23.86
CA THR A 108 -14.79 7.99 24.81
C THR A 108 -14.01 6.72 24.43
N ASP A 109 -14.10 5.66 25.22
CA ASP A 109 -13.45 4.39 24.89
C ASP A 109 -14.07 3.69 23.66
N ALA A 110 -15.28 4.08 23.23
CA ALA A 110 -16.00 3.45 22.14
C ALA A 110 -16.01 4.26 20.84
N PHE A 111 -15.93 5.59 20.95
CA PHE A 111 -16.01 6.49 19.80
C PHE A 111 -15.37 7.86 20.10
N GLU A 112 -15.10 8.58 19.02
CA GLU A 112 -14.84 10.02 19.05
C GLU A 112 -15.83 10.77 18.16
N GLN A 113 -16.21 11.98 18.56
CA GLN A 113 -17.11 12.84 17.81
C GLN A 113 -16.46 14.19 17.54
N GLY A 114 -16.48 14.64 16.28
CA GLY A 114 -15.85 15.90 15.89
C GLY A 114 -16.01 16.23 14.40
N THR A 115 -15.23 17.20 13.94
CA THR A 115 -15.16 17.58 12.52
C THR A 115 -13.99 16.87 11.86
N TYR A 116 -14.27 16.18 10.76
CA TYR A 116 -13.29 15.39 10.00
C TYR A 116 -13.21 15.84 8.55
N VAL A 117 -12.02 15.70 7.99
CA VAL A 117 -11.84 15.61 6.54
C VAL A 117 -11.89 14.14 6.15
N TYR A 118 -12.61 13.81 5.09
CA TYR A 118 -12.62 12.47 4.51
C TYR A 118 -12.40 12.53 3.00
N PHE A 119 -11.96 11.41 2.42
CA PHE A 119 -11.79 11.30 0.97
C PHE A 119 -13.02 10.68 0.30
N ASP A 120 -13.70 11.42 -0.56
CA ASP A 120 -14.85 10.96 -1.34
C ASP A 120 -14.34 10.24 -2.60
N TYR A 121 -14.08 8.93 -2.47
CA TYR A 121 -13.56 8.10 -3.57
C TYR A 121 -14.63 7.68 -4.58
N GLU A 122 -15.91 7.75 -4.22
CA GLU A 122 -17.02 7.24 -5.03
C GLU A 122 -17.54 8.25 -6.03
N THR A 123 -17.73 9.51 -5.60
CA THR A 123 -18.45 10.50 -6.42
C THR A 123 -17.57 11.65 -6.85
N GLY A 124 -16.81 12.22 -5.91
CA GLY A 124 -16.09 13.48 -6.13
C GLY A 124 -14.61 13.34 -6.43
N TRP A 125 -13.99 12.20 -6.11
CA TRP A 125 -12.53 12.03 -6.05
C TRP A 125 -11.84 13.24 -5.39
N CYS A 126 -12.34 13.64 -4.21
CA CYS A 126 -11.87 14.86 -3.55
C CYS A 126 -12.01 14.78 -2.03
N GLN A 127 -11.35 15.70 -1.33
CA GLN A 127 -11.50 15.83 0.12
C GLN A 127 -12.78 16.60 0.46
N ARG A 128 -13.51 16.12 1.47
CA ARG A 128 -14.75 16.70 1.97
C ARG A 128 -14.66 16.88 3.48
N ILE A 129 -15.35 17.90 3.99
CA ILE A 129 -15.44 18.15 5.44
C ILE A 129 -16.80 17.64 5.93
N LYS A 130 -16.78 16.89 7.04
CA LYS A 130 -17.96 16.41 7.75
C LYS A 130 -17.91 16.87 9.20
N SER A 131 -18.82 17.76 9.58
CA SER A 131 -19.01 18.19 10.96
C SER A 131 -19.81 17.16 11.76
N ASP A 132 -19.58 17.15 13.08
CA ASP A 132 -20.30 16.33 14.07
C ASP A 132 -20.35 14.83 13.74
N PHE A 133 -19.32 14.34 13.04
CA PHE A 133 -19.18 12.94 12.69
C PHE A 133 -18.78 12.14 13.93
N THR A 134 -19.46 11.02 14.15
CA THR A 134 -19.11 10.04 15.19
C THR A 134 -18.29 8.92 14.55
N PHE A 135 -17.00 8.89 14.85
CA PHE A 135 -16.11 7.81 14.47
C PHE A 135 -16.15 6.73 15.56
N GLU A 136 -16.89 5.65 15.33
CA GLU A 136 -16.92 4.50 16.24
C GLU A 136 -15.65 3.66 16.06
N TYR A 137 -14.93 3.39 17.15
CA TYR A 137 -13.67 2.64 17.10
C TYR A 137 -13.87 1.17 16.69
N ALA A 138 -15.08 0.63 16.80
CA ALA A 138 -15.42 -0.69 16.23
C ALA A 138 -15.16 -0.76 14.71
N TYR A 139 -15.32 0.35 14.00
CA TYR A 139 -15.05 0.45 12.56
C TYR A 139 -13.66 0.97 12.24
N LEU A 140 -12.85 1.34 13.24
CA LEU A 140 -11.46 1.66 13.02
C LEU A 140 -10.74 0.42 12.48
N GLU A 141 -10.02 0.60 11.40
CA GLU A 141 -9.02 -0.36 10.96
C GLU A 141 -7.74 -0.13 11.78
N ASP A 142 -7.53 -1.03 12.76
CA ASP A 142 -6.42 -0.98 13.72
C ASP A 142 -5.47 -2.18 13.59
N GLU A 143 -5.62 -3.01 12.54
CA GLU A 143 -4.62 -4.03 12.26
C GLU A 143 -3.34 -3.33 11.77
N LEU A 144 -2.36 -3.27 12.67
CA LEU A 144 -0.98 -2.91 12.37
C LEU A 144 -0.07 -4.10 12.66
N VAL A 145 0.08 -4.96 11.64
CA VAL A 145 1.37 -5.56 11.26
C VAL A 145 1.55 -5.37 9.76
#